data_AF-X6LT60-F1
#
_entry.id   AF-X6LT60-F1
#
_cell.length_a   1.000
_cell.length_b   1.000
_cell.length_c   1.000
_cell.angle_alpha   90.00
_cell.angle_beta   90.00
_cell.angle_gamma   90.00
#
_symmetry.space_group_name_H-M   'P 1'
#
loop_
_entity.id
_entity.type
_entity.pdbx_description
1 polymer ?
#
loop_
_entity_poly.entity_id
_entity_poly.type
_entity_poly.pdbx_seq_one_letter_code
_entity_poly.pdbx_strand_id
1 'polypeptide(L)'
;KNLALVYCDKQEYDKAMEFGKKVLDLRLKKLDFNHLDVGNSYNILGYINCKNSEKMEASKCYENAISIYTKNFGKNNKKTQEVMAKIEKFVNKDYLEKRKFYVV
;
A
#
# COMPACT_ATOMS: atom_id res chain seq x y z
N LYS A 1 -14.26 -11.36 2.88
CA LYS A 1 -13.01 -11.96 2.34
C LYS A 1 -12.51 -11.07 1.20
N ASN A 2 -11.27 -10.58 1.23
CA ASN A 2 -10.76 -9.70 0.18
C ASN A 2 -10.34 -10.54 -1.03
N LEU A 3 -11.08 -10.44 -2.13
CA LEU A 3 -10.86 -11.25 -3.33
C LEU A 3 -9.46 -11.02 -3.94
N ALA A 4 -8.91 -9.81 -3.84
CA ALA A 4 -7.56 -9.50 -4.29
C ALA A 4 -6.50 -10.32 -3.54
N LEU A 5 -6.65 -10.47 -2.21
CA LEU A 5 -5.74 -11.32 -1.42
C LEU A 5 -5.89 -12.80 -1.77
N VAL A 6 -7.11 -13.26 -2.07
CA VAL A 6 -7.34 -14.66 -2.48
C VAL A 6 -6.61 -14.99 -3.78
N TYR A 7 -6.67 -14.10 -4.78
CA TYR A 7 -5.91 -14.28 -6.02
C TYR A 7 -4.40 -14.13 -5.80
N CYS A 8 -3.98 -13.24 -4.89
CA CYS A 8 -2.57 -13.10 -4.52
C CYS A 8 -2.01 -14.39 -3.89
N ASP A 9 -2.79 -15.06 -3.03
CA ASP A 9 -2.39 -16.33 -2.41
C ASP A 9 -2.29 -17.47 -3.43
N LYS A 10 -3.05 -17.37 -4.53
CA LYS A 10 -2.95 -18.25 -5.71
C LYS A 10 -1.84 -17.87 -6.69
N GLN A 11 -1.06 -16.82 -6.39
CA GLN A 11 -0.05 -16.24 -7.29
C GLN A 11 -0.62 -15.70 -8.62
N GLU A 12 -1.93 -15.47 -8.69
CA GLU A 12 -2.61 -14.84 -9.81
C GLU A 12 -2.56 -13.31 -9.66
N TYR A 13 -1.35 -12.74 -9.76
CA TYR A 13 -1.10 -11.34 -9.41
C TYR A 13 -1.85 -10.33 -10.29
N ASP A 14 -2.06 -10.62 -11.57
CA ASP A 14 -2.81 -9.75 -12.48
C ASP A 14 -4.25 -9.57 -12.01
N LYS A 15 -4.94 -10.67 -11.67
CA LYS A 15 -6.30 -10.63 -11.12
C LYS A 15 -6.33 -9.97 -9.75
N ALA A 16 -5.34 -10.27 -8.90
CA ALA A 16 -5.22 -9.62 -7.60
C ALA A 16 -5.12 -8.09 -7.76
N MET A 17 -4.33 -7.63 -8.72
CA MET A 17 -4.14 -6.22 -9.02
C MET A 17 -5.40 -5.58 -9.60
N GLU A 18 -6.10 -6.26 -10.52
CA GLU A 18 -7.37 -5.81 -11.10
C GLU A 18 -8.42 -5.56 -10.00
N PHE A 19 -8.68 -6.57 -9.15
CA PHE A 19 -9.65 -6.43 -8.06
C PHE A 19 -9.21 -5.40 -7.03
N GLY A 20 -7.93 -5.34 -6.68
CA GLY A 20 -7.39 -4.34 -5.75
C GLY A 20 -7.59 -2.91 -6.26
N LYS A 21 -7.27 -2.65 -7.53
CA LYS A 21 -7.45 -1.34 -8.17
C LYS A 21 -8.91 -0.95 -8.30
N LYS A 22 -9.78 -1.90 -8.66
CA LYS A 22 -11.24 -1.66 -8.74
C LYS A 22 -11.82 -1.24 -7.39
N VAL A 23 -11.40 -1.88 -6.30
CA VAL A 23 -11.84 -1.50 -4.94
C VAL A 23 -11.29 -0.13 -4.54
N LEU A 24 -10.04 0.17 -4.88
CA LEU A 24 -9.46 1.50 -4.63
C LEU A 24 -10.23 2.60 -5.37
N ASP A 25 -10.51 2.42 -6.67
CA ASP A 25 -11.25 3.39 -7.49
C ASP A 25 -12.66 3.65 -6.94
N LEU A 26 -13.41 2.60 -6.59
CA LEU A 26 -14.74 2.74 -5.98
C LEU A 26 -14.70 3.48 -4.64
N ARG A 27 -13.66 3.28 -3.83
CA ARG A 27 -13.48 3.98 -2.56
C ARG A 27 -13.12 5.43 -2.78
N LEU A 28 -12.20 5.74 -3.70
CA LEU A 28 -11.84 7.13 -4.05
C LEU A 28 -13.01 7.91 -4.64
N LYS A 29 -13.96 7.24 -5.30
CA LYS A 29 -15.19 7.88 -5.82
C LYS A 29 -16.23 8.19 -4.74
N LYS A 30 -16.21 7.48 -3.61
CA LYS A 30 -17.24 7.55 -2.57
C LYS A 30 -16.76 8.15 -1.24
N LEU A 31 -15.46 8.14 -1.02
CA LEU A 31 -14.83 8.47 0.24
C LEU A 31 -13.70 9.47 -0.01
N ASP A 32 -13.44 10.32 0.97
CA ASP A 32 -12.28 11.19 0.92
C ASP A 32 -10.98 10.39 0.83
N PHE A 33 -9.97 10.97 0.17
CA PHE A 33 -8.65 10.34 0.04
C PHE A 33 -8.04 9.92 1.38
N ASN A 34 -8.31 10.67 2.45
CA ASN A 34 -7.80 10.39 3.79
C ASN A 34 -8.62 9.34 4.55
N HIS A 35 -9.64 8.74 3.93
CA HIS A 35 -10.45 7.73 4.59
C HIS A 35 -9.66 6.44 4.81
N LEU A 36 -9.84 5.82 5.98
CA LEU A 36 -9.10 4.61 6.37
C LEU A 36 -9.23 3.45 5.38
N ASP A 37 -10.40 3.31 4.75
CA ASP A 37 -10.60 2.30 3.72
C ASP A 37 -9.77 2.51 2.45
N VAL A 38 -9.48 3.76 2.09
CA VAL A 38 -8.54 4.08 1.00
C VAL A 38 -7.13 3.65 1.41
N GLY A 39 -6.72 3.93 2.65
CA GLY A 39 -5.46 3.44 3.22
C GLY A 39 -5.35 1.91 3.22
N ASN A 40 -6.44 1.22 3.58
CA ASN A 40 -6.51 -0.25 3.53
C ASN A 40 -6.28 -0.76 2.10
N SER A 41 -6.95 -0.16 1.09
CA SER A 41 -6.76 -0.54 -0.31
C SER A 41 -5.31 -0.39 -0.76
N TYR A 42 -4.67 0.74 -0.43
CA TYR A 42 -3.26 0.96 -0.77
C TYR A 42 -2.32 -0.04 -0.08
N ASN A 43 -2.55 -0.37 1.19
CA ASN A 43 -1.76 -1.40 1.88
C ASN A 43 -1.90 -2.79 1.23
N ILE A 44 -3.10 -3.15 0.76
CA ILE A 44 -3.33 -4.40 0.03
C ILE A 44 -2.60 -4.41 -1.31
N LEU A 45 -2.70 -3.32 -2.08
CA LEU A 45 -1.99 -3.19 -3.36
C LEU A 45 -0.47 -3.21 -3.17
N GLY A 46 0.05 -2.59 -2.11
CA GLY A 46 1.46 -2.67 -1.73
C GLY A 46 1.90 -4.11 -1.49
N TYR A 47 1.11 -4.89 -0.75
CA TYR A 47 1.38 -6.31 -0.51
C TYR A 47 1.39 -7.14 -1.79
N ILE A 48 0.40 -6.95 -2.67
CA ILE A 48 0.32 -7.67 -3.95
C ILE A 48 1.53 -7.34 -4.83
N ASN A 49 1.90 -6.06 -4.93
CA ASN A 49 3.09 -5.64 -5.69
C ASN A 49 4.38 -6.23 -5.11
N CYS A 50 4.51 -6.34 -3.78
CA CYS A 50 5.66 -7.04 -3.18
C CYS A 50 5.73 -8.51 -3.60
N LYS A 51 4.58 -9.19 -3.68
CA LYS A 51 4.51 -10.59 -4.12
C LYS A 51 4.77 -10.73 -5.62
N ASN A 52 4.40 -9.74 -6.42
CA ASN A 52 4.69 -9.65 -7.85
C ASN A 52 6.10 -9.11 -8.17
N SER A 53 6.97 -8.90 -7.17
CA SER A 53 8.32 -8.31 -7.34
C SER A 53 8.37 -6.86 -7.87
N GLU A 54 7.24 -6.16 -7.91
CA GLU A 54 7.10 -4.77 -8.37
C GLU A 54 7.43 -3.79 -7.23
N LYS A 55 8.72 -3.63 -6.91
CA LYS A 55 9.19 -2.87 -5.74
C LYS A 55 8.81 -1.40 -5.77
N MET A 56 8.85 -0.76 -6.94
CA MET A 56 8.55 0.67 -7.09
C MET A 56 7.07 0.96 -6.83
N GLU A 57 6.19 0.16 -7.42
CA GLU A 57 4.74 0.26 -7.26
C GLU A 57 4.32 -0.09 -5.83
N ALA A 58 4.98 -1.08 -5.21
CA ALA A 58 4.80 -1.40 -3.81
C ALA A 58 5.13 -0.20 -2.90
N SER A 59 6.27 0.48 -3.14
CA SER A 59 6.68 1.65 -2.38
C SER A 59 5.63 2.76 -2.45
N LYS A 60 5.19 3.11 -3.67
CA LYS A 60 4.15 4.14 -3.88
C LYS A 60 2.86 3.80 -3.11
N CYS A 61 2.43 2.54 -3.17
CA CYS A 61 1.24 2.09 -2.48
C CYS A 61 1.39 2.17 -0.95
N TYR A 62 2.50 1.68 -0.40
CA TYR A 62 2.72 1.75 1.05
C TYR A 62 2.89 3.18 1.56
N GLU A 63 3.54 4.06 0.83
CA GLU A 63 3.63 5.48 1.20
C GLU A 63 2.27 6.16 1.29
N ASN A 64 1.37 5.91 0.33
CA ASN A 64 0.00 6.40 0.39
C ASN A 64 -0.74 5.85 1.61
N ALA A 65 -0.59 4.55 1.91
CA ALA A 65 -1.19 3.95 3.10
C ALA A 65 -0.63 4.55 4.41
N ILE A 66 0.69 4.74 4.49
CA ILE A 66 1.37 5.34 5.64
C ILE A 66 0.91 6.78 5.84
N SER A 67 0.79 7.57 4.77
CA SER A 67 0.31 8.95 4.84
C SER A 67 -1.11 9.00 5.45
N ILE A 68 -2.02 8.16 4.94
CA ILE A 68 -3.40 8.08 5.43
C ILE A 68 -3.46 7.62 6.89
N TYR A 69 -2.74 6.54 7.25
CA TYR A 69 -2.74 6.05 8.63
C TYR A 69 -2.07 7.01 9.61
N THR A 70 -1.00 7.69 9.20
CA THR A 70 -0.34 8.71 10.02
C THR A 70 -1.32 9.86 10.30
N LYS A 71 -2.08 10.29 9.31
CA LYS A 71 -3.06 11.38 9.49
C LYS A 71 -4.23 10.99 10.39
N ASN A 72 -4.69 9.74 10.34
CA ASN A 72 -5.85 9.28 11.12
C ASN A 72 -5.49 8.78 12.53
N PHE A 73 -4.34 8.13 12.69
CA PHE A 73 -3.95 7.44 13.93
C PHE A 73 -2.69 8.00 14.57
N GLY A 74 -1.91 8.81 13.86
CA GLY A 74 -0.58 9.23 14.26
C GLY A 74 0.52 8.24 13.84
N LYS A 75 1.76 8.76 13.79
CA LYS A 75 2.94 7.99 13.38
C LYS A 75 3.24 6.81 14.30
N ASN A 76 3.05 6.98 15.61
CA ASN A 76 3.40 5.98 16.62
C ASN A 76 2.33 4.89 16.80
N ASN A 77 1.21 4.97 16.06
CA ASN A 77 0.19 3.93 16.12
C ASN A 77 0.73 2.62 15.53
N LYS A 78 0.39 1.50 16.18
CA LYS A 78 0.79 0.15 15.76
C LYS A 78 0.48 -0.13 14.28
N LYS A 79 -0.70 0.26 13.77
CA LYS A 79 -1.04 0.05 12.35
C LYS A 79 -0.13 0.82 11.40
N THR A 80 0.19 2.06 11.74
CA THR A 80 1.11 2.89 10.95
C THR A 80 2.51 2.27 10.93
N GLN A 81 3.00 1.86 12.10
CA GLN A 81 4.31 1.22 12.26
C GLN A 81 4.40 -0.12 11.52
N GLU A 82 3.33 -0.93 11.52
CA GLU A 82 3.28 -2.19 10.77
C GLU A 82 3.45 -1.97 9.26
N VAL A 83 2.84 -0.93 8.68
CA VAL A 83 3.02 -0.63 7.26
C VAL A 83 4.40 -0.04 6.97
N MET A 84 4.94 0.79 7.86
CA MET A 84 6.32 1.27 7.78
C MET A 84 7.33 0.11 7.79
N ALA A 85 7.16 -0.89 8.66
CA ALA A 85 8.01 -2.07 8.68
C ALA A 85 7.89 -2.90 7.39
N LYS A 86 6.71 -2.98 6.77
CA LYS A 86 6.54 -3.65 5.47
C LYS A 86 7.31 -2.95 4.37
N ILE A 87 7.18 -1.63 4.23
CA ILE A 87 7.91 -0.91 3.18
C ILE A 87 9.42 -1.03 3.38
N GLU A 88 9.94 -0.91 4.61
CA GLU A 88 11.37 -1.08 4.92
C GLU A 88 11.90 -2.49 4.62
N LYS A 89 11.09 -3.53 4.90
CA LYS A 89 11.47 -4.92 4.64
C LYS A 89 11.56 -5.23 3.14
N PHE A 90 10.64 -4.69 2.35
CA PHE A 90 10.49 -5.07 0.93
C PHE A 90 11.18 -4.10 -0.04
N VAL A 91 11.32 -2.84 0.36
CA VAL A 91 11.94 -1.78 -0.41
C VAL A 91 13.29 -1.50 0.22
N ASN A 92 14.38 -1.80 -0.49
CA ASN A 92 15.75 -1.62 0.00
C ASN A 92 15.91 -0.20 0.59
N LYS A 93 16.58 -0.08 1.74
CA LYS A 93 16.89 1.18 2.41
C LYS A 93 17.49 2.22 1.46
N ASP A 94 18.36 1.81 0.53
CA ASP A 94 18.94 2.67 -0.51
C ASP A 94 17.89 3.31 -1.43
N TYR A 95 16.80 2.59 -1.72
CA TYR A 95 15.70 3.11 -2.53
C TYR A 95 14.90 4.17 -1.75
N LEU A 96 14.64 3.90 -0.47
CA LEU A 96 13.93 4.85 0.40
C LEU A 96 14.74 6.12 0.65
N GLU A 97 16.06 5.99 0.82
CA GLU A 97 16.97 7.12 0.98
C GLU A 97 17.02 7.97 -0.30
N LYS A 98 17.23 7.36 -1.47
CA LYS A 98 17.20 8.09 -2.75
C LYS A 98 15.90 8.86 -2.93
N ARG A 99 14.75 8.29 -2.57
CA ARG A 99 13.46 8.96 -2.75
C ARG A 99 13.25 10.15 -1.79
N LYS A 100 13.82 10.12 -0.58
CA LYS A 100 13.82 11.29 0.33
C LYS A 100 14.55 12.50 -0.28
N PHE A 101 15.53 12.29 -1.15
CA PHE A 101 16.25 13.37 -1.83
C PHE A 101 15.50 13.98 -3.03
N TYR A 102 14.48 13.31 -3.57
CA TYR A 102 13.68 13.81 -4.70
C TYR A 102 12.37 14.50 -4.28
N VAL A 103 12.12 14.63 -2.97
CA VAL A 103 10.98 15.37 -2.43
C VAL A 103 11.52 16.50 -1.56
N VAL A 104 12.08 17.51 -2.22
CA VAL A 104 12.41 18.83 -1.66
C VAL A 104 11.67 19.87 -2.47
#